data_AF-A0A533XVJ9-F1
#
_entry.id   AF-A0A533XVJ9-F1
#
_cell.length_a   1.000
_cell.length_b   1.000
_cell.length_c   1.000
_cell.angle_alpha   90.00
_cell.angle_beta   90.00
_cell.angle_gamma   90.00
#
_symmetry.space_group_name_H-M   'P 1'
#
loop_
_entity.id
_entity.type
_entity.pdbx_description
1 polymer ?
#
loop_
_entity_poly.entity_id
_entity_poly.type
_entity_poly.pdbx_seq_one_letter_code
_entity_poly.pdbx_strand_id
1 'polypeptide(L)'
;MAASRLSGLRRPPLILLFLLMFVGVSACADAQTLPQPPASEQARVRARSLGLPMGDLPPGSLNAITDVPGVRVGHATLIHGSGALVPGQGPVRTGVTVIIARDDVWHKKVPAGGFVLNGTGEMTGLAWVEESGFLEYPVALTDTLNLPRVANGVMSWMIGRYPGIGISD
;
A
#
# COMPACT_ATOMS: atom_id res chain seq x y z
N MET A 1 -76.09 5.72 5.02
CA MET A 1 -75.97 6.55 3.80
C MET A 1 -74.72 7.39 3.92
N ALA A 2 -73.92 7.40 2.85
CA ALA A 2 -72.55 7.86 2.80
C ALA A 2 -72.38 9.39 2.84
N ALA A 3 -71.12 9.79 3.04
CA ALA A 3 -70.48 11.04 2.65
C ALA A 3 -70.58 12.24 3.60
N SER A 4 -69.49 12.46 4.35
CA SER A 4 -69.06 13.79 4.78
C SER A 4 -67.63 14.00 4.27
N ARG A 5 -67.49 14.93 3.33
CA ARG A 5 -66.27 15.26 2.58
C ARG A 5 -65.35 16.12 3.46
N LEU A 6 -64.17 15.61 3.78
CA LEU A 6 -63.08 16.39 4.37
C LEU A 6 -62.37 17.23 3.29
N SER A 7 -62.81 18.48 3.15
CA SER A 7 -62.08 19.55 2.46
C SER A 7 -61.29 20.36 3.50
N GLY A 8 -59.97 20.43 3.42
CA GLY A 8 -59.27 21.39 4.31
C GLY A 8 -57.76 21.39 4.45
N LEU A 9 -56.96 20.50 3.84
CA LEU A 9 -55.49 20.57 4.00
C LEU A 9 -54.82 21.19 2.78
N ARG A 10 -54.56 22.51 2.88
CA ARG A 10 -53.73 23.27 1.95
C ARG A 10 -52.30 22.72 2.01
N ARG A 11 -51.82 22.17 0.89
CA ARG A 11 -50.43 21.71 0.71
C ARG A 11 -49.49 22.93 0.74
N PRO A 12 -48.44 22.96 1.59
CA PRO A 12 -47.47 24.05 1.57
C PRO A 12 -46.64 24.01 0.27
N PRO A 13 -46.19 25.18 -0.24
CA PRO A 13 -45.51 25.27 -1.52
C PRO A 13 -44.13 24.63 -1.49
N LEU A 14 -43.83 23.90 -2.58
CA LEU A 14 -42.65 23.06 -2.84
C LEU A 14 -41.29 23.80 -2.91
N ILE A 15 -41.24 25.08 -2.49
CA ILE A 15 -40.06 25.97 -2.63
C ILE A 15 -39.18 25.96 -1.37
N LEU A 16 -39.69 25.46 -0.23
CA LEU A 16 -38.92 25.40 1.03
C LEU A 16 -37.97 24.18 1.13
N LEU A 17 -38.01 23.24 0.18
CA LEU A 17 -37.19 22.02 0.21
C LEU A 17 -35.84 22.15 -0.55
N PHE A 18 -35.60 23.24 -1.27
CA PHE A 18 -34.39 23.41 -2.10
C PHE A 18 -33.28 24.30 -1.47
N LEU A 19 -33.53 24.90 -0.30
CA LEU A 19 -32.60 25.84 0.35
C LEU A 19 -31.77 25.23 1.49
N LEU A 20 -31.61 23.89 1.53
CA LEU A 20 -30.88 23.14 2.56
C LEU A 20 -29.76 22.24 1.99
N MET A 21 -29.33 22.45 0.74
CA MET A 21 -28.28 21.64 0.08
C MET A 21 -27.04 22.43 -0.38
N PHE A 22 -26.77 23.61 0.18
CA PHE A 22 -25.57 24.40 -0.18
C PHE A 22 -24.73 24.89 1.00
N VAL A 23 -24.78 24.19 2.14
CA VAL A 23 -23.82 24.38 3.24
C VAL A 23 -23.20 23.02 3.61
N GLY A 24 -22.36 22.53 2.70
CA GLY A 24 -21.42 21.44 2.94
C GLY A 24 -20.03 21.96 2.64
N VAL A 25 -19.52 22.75 3.56
CA VAL A 25 -18.25 23.46 3.50
C VAL A 25 -17.12 22.49 3.16
N SER A 26 -16.37 22.90 2.15
CA SER A 26 -15.02 22.46 1.81
C SER A 26 -14.15 22.27 3.06
N ALA A 27 -13.81 21.02 3.41
CA ALA A 27 -12.72 20.68 4.32
C ALA A 27 -12.42 19.17 4.26
N CYS A 28 -11.44 18.78 3.46
CA CYS A 28 -10.51 17.67 3.73
C CYS A 28 -9.31 17.84 2.78
N ALA A 29 -8.73 19.04 2.77
CA ALA A 29 -7.33 19.20 2.43
C ALA A 29 -6.51 18.95 3.70
N ASP A 30 -5.31 18.44 3.51
CA ASP A 30 -4.30 18.08 4.49
C ASP A 30 -4.49 16.72 5.16
N ALA A 31 -3.98 15.69 4.49
CA ALA A 31 -3.34 14.58 5.17
C ALA A 31 -2.14 15.12 5.95
N GLN A 32 -2.40 15.74 7.11
CA GLN A 32 -1.37 16.22 8.01
C GLN A 32 -0.55 15.03 8.48
N THR A 33 0.75 15.07 8.19
CA THR A 33 1.72 14.13 8.75
C THR A 33 1.73 14.35 10.26
N LEU A 34 1.09 13.45 11.01
CA LEU A 34 1.09 13.53 12.47
C LEU A 34 2.54 13.39 12.99
N PRO A 35 2.92 14.16 14.02
CA PRO A 35 4.24 14.06 14.63
C PRO A 35 4.53 12.61 15.04
N GLN A 36 5.62 12.05 14.50
CA GLN A 36 6.11 10.75 14.93
C GLN A 36 6.56 10.86 16.40
N PRO A 37 6.19 9.94 17.31
CA PRO A 37 6.77 9.90 18.64
C PRO A 37 8.29 9.73 18.52
N PRO A 38 9.08 10.32 19.44
CA PRO A 38 10.54 10.23 19.37
C PRO A 38 10.94 8.76 19.39
N ALA A 39 11.69 8.35 18.37
CA ALA A 39 12.27 7.01 18.30
C ALA A 39 13.14 6.81 19.57
N SER A 40 12.97 5.67 20.24
CA SER A 40 13.83 5.32 21.38
C SER A 40 15.29 5.34 20.93
N GLU A 41 16.12 6.07 21.68
CA GLU A 41 17.53 6.42 21.39
C GLU A 41 18.51 5.22 21.41
N GLN A 42 18.01 3.99 21.45
CA GLN A 42 18.83 2.80 21.29
C GLN A 42 19.19 2.63 19.82
N ALA A 43 20.45 2.86 19.49
CA ALA A 43 20.99 2.59 18.17
C ALA A 43 20.71 1.14 17.76
N ARG A 44 19.99 0.95 16.65
CA ARG A 44 19.70 -0.38 16.11
C ARG A 44 21.02 -1.03 15.67
N VAL A 45 21.42 -2.10 16.36
CA VAL A 45 22.62 -2.88 16.04
C VAL A 45 22.32 -4.01 15.05
N ARG A 46 23.32 -4.39 14.25
CA ARG A 46 23.22 -5.54 13.33
C ARG A 46 23.80 -6.80 13.99
N ALA A 47 23.40 -7.97 13.53
CA ALA A 47 23.87 -9.23 14.11
C ALA A 47 25.41 -9.40 14.10
N ARG A 48 26.08 -9.03 13.00
CA ARG A 48 27.55 -9.10 12.91
C ARG A 48 28.28 -8.16 13.88
N SER A 49 27.70 -7.00 14.20
CA SER A 49 28.30 -6.10 15.21
C SER A 49 28.19 -6.65 16.64
N LEU A 50 27.40 -7.70 16.85
CA LEU A 50 27.29 -8.43 18.11
C LEU A 50 28.21 -9.67 18.15
N GLY A 51 29.04 -9.91 17.12
CA GLY A 51 29.92 -11.08 17.06
C GLY A 51 29.21 -12.40 16.75
N LEU A 52 27.97 -12.36 16.25
CA LEU A 52 27.24 -13.57 15.88
C LEU A 52 27.84 -14.21 14.61
N PRO A 53 28.06 -15.54 14.59
CA PRO A 53 28.57 -16.23 13.41
C PRO A 53 27.54 -16.22 12.28
N MET A 54 27.97 -15.89 11.05
CA MET A 54 27.08 -15.67 9.90
C MET A 54 27.74 -16.17 8.60
N GLY A 55 27.74 -17.49 8.40
CA GLY A 55 28.36 -18.15 7.25
C GLY A 55 29.84 -17.78 7.04
N ASP A 56 30.42 -18.29 5.95
CA ASP A 56 31.85 -18.15 5.69
C ASP A 56 32.19 -17.01 4.72
N LEU A 57 31.20 -16.46 4.02
CA LEU A 57 31.40 -15.41 3.02
C LEU A 57 31.34 -13.99 3.64
N PRO A 58 32.23 -13.08 3.22
CA PRO A 58 32.16 -11.68 3.64
C PRO A 58 30.93 -10.99 3.02
N PRO A 59 30.26 -10.08 3.76
CA PRO A 59 29.18 -9.29 3.19
C PRO A 59 29.69 -8.20 2.25
N GLY A 60 28.79 -7.64 1.42
CA GLY A 60 29.05 -6.38 0.72
C GLY A 60 29.21 -5.20 1.68
N SER A 61 29.56 -4.05 1.12
CA SER A 61 29.89 -2.82 1.87
C SER A 61 28.74 -2.33 2.76
N LEU A 62 27.50 -2.43 2.28
CA LEU A 62 26.29 -2.04 2.98
C LEU A 62 25.72 -3.20 3.79
N ASN A 63 26.20 -4.43 3.56
CA ASN A 63 25.66 -5.68 4.09
C ASN A 63 24.14 -5.72 3.92
N ALA A 64 23.67 -5.41 2.71
CA ALA A 64 22.26 -5.24 2.35
C ALA A 64 22.01 -5.61 0.89
N ILE A 65 20.75 -5.86 0.51
CA ILE A 65 20.38 -6.20 -0.87
C ILE A 65 20.78 -5.11 -1.88
N THR A 66 20.90 -3.86 -1.44
CA THR A 66 21.34 -2.72 -2.26
C THR A 66 22.84 -2.70 -2.57
N ASP A 67 23.63 -3.64 -2.03
CA ASP A 67 24.99 -3.88 -2.53
C ASP A 67 24.97 -4.40 -3.99
N VAL A 68 23.83 -4.94 -4.46
CA VAL A 68 23.62 -5.28 -5.86
C VAL A 68 23.31 -3.99 -6.66
N PRO A 69 24.13 -3.62 -7.66
CA PRO A 69 23.96 -2.38 -8.40
C PRO A 69 22.58 -2.27 -9.08
N GLY A 70 21.95 -1.10 -8.94
CA GLY A 70 20.62 -0.81 -9.51
C GLY A 70 19.44 -1.27 -8.65
N VAL A 71 19.66 -2.12 -7.65
CA VAL A 71 18.62 -2.49 -6.69
C VAL A 71 18.35 -1.33 -5.74
N ARG A 72 17.08 -0.96 -5.61
CA ARG A 72 16.61 0.08 -4.69
C ARG A 72 15.53 -0.46 -3.78
N VAL A 73 15.49 0.04 -2.53
CA VAL A 73 14.49 -0.34 -1.53
C VAL A 73 13.86 0.93 -0.96
N GLY A 74 12.54 0.94 -0.86
CA GLY A 74 11.75 2.00 -0.22
C GLY A 74 10.80 1.44 0.83
N HIS A 75 10.53 2.22 1.86
CA HIS A 75 9.61 1.85 2.94
C HIS A 75 8.59 2.97 3.17
N ALA A 76 7.35 2.59 3.43
CA ALA A 76 6.35 3.46 4.06
C ALA A 76 5.86 2.78 5.33
N THR A 77 6.07 3.42 6.48
CA THR A 77 5.71 2.88 7.79
C THR A 77 4.58 3.72 8.39
N LEU A 78 3.47 3.08 8.71
CA LEU A 78 2.28 3.70 9.29
C LEU A 78 2.17 3.30 10.76
N ILE A 79 2.37 4.28 11.63
CA ILE A 79 2.26 4.15 13.08
C ILE A 79 1.33 5.25 13.58
N HIS A 80 0.13 4.87 14.02
CA HIS A 80 -0.85 5.81 14.56
C HIS A 80 -1.75 5.16 15.63
N GLY A 81 -2.22 5.94 16.58
CA GLY A 81 -3.07 5.49 17.69
C GLY A 81 -2.34 4.62 18.72
N SER A 82 -3.01 4.42 19.86
CA SER A 82 -2.53 3.64 21.01
C SER A 82 -3.72 3.09 21.80
N GLY A 83 -3.50 2.09 22.65
CA GLY A 83 -4.54 1.49 23.49
C GLY A 83 -5.17 0.25 22.87
N ALA A 84 -6.39 -0.06 23.28
CA ALA A 84 -7.11 -1.26 22.85
C ALA A 84 -7.40 -1.24 21.35
N LEU A 85 -7.36 -2.43 20.72
CA LEU A 85 -7.71 -2.61 19.32
C LEU A 85 -9.20 -2.32 19.10
N VAL A 86 -9.46 -1.41 18.16
CA VAL A 86 -10.79 -1.17 17.59
C VAL A 86 -10.70 -1.47 16.08
N PRO A 87 -11.31 -2.56 15.59
CA PRO A 87 -11.27 -2.94 14.18
C PRO A 87 -11.71 -1.79 13.27
N GLY A 88 -10.95 -1.56 12.19
CA GLY A 88 -11.17 -0.46 11.25
C GLY A 88 -10.66 0.92 11.70
N GLN A 89 -10.16 1.07 12.94
CA GLN A 89 -9.66 2.34 13.47
C GLN A 89 -8.19 2.28 13.91
N GLY A 90 -7.79 1.24 14.64
CA GLY A 90 -6.41 1.08 15.09
C GLY A 90 -6.28 0.41 16.46
N PRO A 91 -5.10 0.46 17.09
CA PRO A 91 -3.90 1.18 16.64
C PRO A 91 -3.34 0.63 15.32
N VAL A 92 -2.85 1.53 14.47
CA VAL A 92 -2.27 1.20 13.15
C VAL A 92 -0.78 0.93 13.33
N ARG A 93 -0.33 -0.26 12.96
CA ARG A 93 1.09 -0.66 12.91
C ARG A 93 1.30 -1.50 11.65
N THR A 94 1.34 -0.84 10.50
CA THR A 94 1.50 -1.50 9.20
C THR A 94 2.47 -0.70 8.31
N GLY A 95 2.71 -1.17 7.10
CA GLY A 95 3.50 -0.50 6.10
C GLY A 95 3.64 -1.31 4.84
N VAL A 96 4.41 -0.76 3.91
CA VAL A 96 4.83 -1.45 2.70
C VAL A 96 6.33 -1.26 2.51
N THR A 97 7.01 -2.31 2.08
CA THR A 97 8.39 -2.26 1.58
C THR A 97 8.36 -2.59 0.11
N VAL A 98 9.00 -1.77 -0.72
CA VAL A 98 9.08 -1.98 -2.17
C VAL A 98 10.54 -2.15 -2.57
N ILE A 99 10.81 -3.19 -3.35
CA ILE A 99 12.11 -3.48 -3.93
C ILE A 99 11.99 -3.31 -5.44
N ILE A 100 12.81 -2.42 -5.99
CA ILE A 100 12.94 -2.19 -7.43
C ILE A 100 14.23 -2.85 -7.87
N ALA A 101 14.14 -3.90 -8.68
CA ALA A 101 15.29 -4.69 -9.10
C ALA A 101 16.27 -3.91 -10.00
N ARG A 102 15.78 -2.93 -10.76
CA ARG A 102 16.57 -2.04 -11.62
C ARG A 102 15.78 -0.80 -12.07
N ASP A 103 16.42 0.14 -12.74
CA ASP A 103 15.81 1.42 -13.14
C ASP A 103 14.62 1.32 -14.11
N ASP A 104 14.70 0.43 -15.10
CA ASP A 104 13.64 0.14 -16.08
C ASP A 104 13.18 -1.30 -15.90
N VAL A 105 12.11 -1.49 -15.14
CA VAL A 105 11.59 -2.83 -14.81
C VAL A 105 10.77 -3.44 -15.95
N TRP A 106 10.18 -2.60 -16.83
CA TRP A 106 9.25 -3.06 -17.85
C TRP A 106 9.96 -3.52 -19.13
N HIS A 107 10.87 -2.69 -19.66
CA HIS A 107 11.58 -3.01 -20.90
C HIS A 107 12.83 -3.85 -20.66
N LYS A 108 13.41 -3.79 -19.45
CA LYS A 108 14.64 -4.52 -19.11
C LYS A 108 14.41 -5.56 -18.01
N LYS A 109 13.42 -6.42 -18.19
CA LYS A 109 13.05 -7.49 -17.23
C LYS A 109 14.28 -8.26 -16.72
N VAL A 110 14.23 -8.71 -15.47
CA VAL A 110 15.32 -9.50 -14.86
C VAL A 110 14.90 -10.97 -14.75
N PRO A 111 15.81 -11.95 -14.98
CA PRO A 111 15.50 -13.35 -14.71
C PRO A 111 15.08 -13.54 -13.26
N ALA A 112 14.02 -14.30 -13.03
CA ALA A 112 13.47 -14.54 -11.71
C ALA A 112 12.87 -15.94 -11.58
N GLY A 113 12.73 -16.39 -10.34
CA GLY A 113 12.09 -17.64 -9.97
C GLY A 113 11.59 -17.58 -8.53
N GLY A 114 10.68 -18.47 -8.19
CA GLY A 114 10.13 -18.61 -6.84
C GLY A 114 10.25 -20.04 -6.32
N PHE A 115 10.16 -20.19 -5.01
CA PHE A 115 10.07 -21.49 -4.35
C PHE A 115 9.11 -21.38 -3.16
N VAL A 116 8.10 -22.24 -3.14
CA VAL A 116 7.13 -22.30 -2.05
C VAL A 116 7.57 -23.35 -1.04
N LEU A 117 8.14 -22.90 0.08
CA LEU A 117 8.43 -23.79 1.21
C LEU A 117 7.12 -24.26 1.88
N ASN A 118 6.22 -23.31 2.16
CA ASN A 118 4.88 -23.56 2.68
C ASN A 118 3.92 -22.49 2.15
N GLY A 119 2.74 -22.89 1.67
CA GLY A 119 1.78 -22.01 1.00
C GLY A 119 0.81 -21.26 1.91
N THR A 120 1.06 -21.16 3.22
CA THR A 120 0.17 -20.43 4.15
C THR A 120 0.42 -18.92 4.07
N GLY A 121 0.05 -18.33 2.94
CA GLY A 121 0.24 -16.91 2.65
C GLY A 121 -0.39 -16.54 1.31
N GLU A 122 -0.11 -15.33 0.84
CA GLU A 122 -0.58 -14.86 -0.47
C GLU A 122 0.58 -14.17 -1.21
N MET A 123 0.70 -14.45 -2.51
CA MET A 123 1.74 -13.89 -3.37
C MET A 123 1.23 -13.78 -4.80
N THR A 124 0.82 -12.57 -5.18
CA THR A 124 0.41 -12.28 -6.56
C THR A 124 1.62 -12.23 -7.49
N GLY A 125 1.44 -12.70 -8.72
CA GLY A 125 2.45 -12.61 -9.78
C GLY A 125 3.41 -13.81 -9.85
N LEU A 126 3.41 -14.73 -8.87
CA LEU A 126 4.29 -15.89 -8.89
C LEU A 126 4.06 -16.78 -10.12
N ALA A 127 2.79 -17.06 -10.47
CA ALA A 127 2.47 -17.86 -11.65
C ALA A 127 3.04 -17.26 -12.96
N TRP A 128 3.08 -15.93 -13.07
CA TRP A 128 3.67 -15.26 -14.23
C TRP A 128 5.21 -15.35 -14.21
N VAL A 129 5.83 -15.26 -13.05
CA VAL A 129 7.28 -15.46 -12.92
C VAL A 129 7.66 -16.90 -13.27
N GLU A 130 6.86 -17.89 -12.87
CA GLU A 130 7.09 -19.30 -13.20
C GLU A 130 6.93 -19.60 -14.70
N GLU A 131 5.96 -18.96 -15.36
CA GLU A 131 5.74 -19.10 -16.80
C GLU A 131 6.78 -18.34 -17.63
N SER A 132 7.00 -17.06 -17.33
CA SER A 132 7.87 -16.19 -18.15
C SER A 132 9.35 -16.33 -17.81
N GLY A 133 9.69 -16.75 -16.59
CA GLY A 133 11.06 -16.71 -16.06
C GLY A 133 11.58 -15.31 -15.75
N PHE A 134 10.71 -14.29 -15.76
CA PHE A 134 11.10 -12.89 -15.60
C PHE A 134 10.32 -12.16 -14.50
N LEU A 135 10.99 -11.19 -13.86
CA LEU A 135 10.39 -10.17 -13.02
C LEU A 135 10.34 -8.84 -13.79
N GLU A 136 9.12 -8.34 -14.01
CA GLU A 136 8.85 -7.10 -14.75
C GLU A 136 8.15 -6.02 -13.91
N TYR A 137 7.88 -6.32 -12.64
CA TYR A 137 7.24 -5.44 -11.66
C TYR A 137 8.12 -5.25 -10.43
N PRO A 138 7.95 -4.14 -9.67
CA PRO A 138 8.51 -4.03 -8.33
C PRO A 138 8.00 -5.15 -7.42
N VAL A 139 8.85 -5.66 -6.52
CA VAL A 139 8.42 -6.58 -5.46
C VAL A 139 7.93 -5.75 -4.28
N ALA A 140 6.68 -5.94 -3.88
CA ALA A 140 6.09 -5.24 -2.74
C ALA A 140 5.75 -6.22 -1.61
N LEU A 141 6.19 -5.88 -0.40
CA LEU A 141 5.95 -6.63 0.84
C LEU A 141 5.06 -5.81 1.76
N THR A 142 3.93 -6.37 2.19
CA THR A 142 2.92 -5.71 3.01
C THR A 142 2.22 -6.73 3.92
N ASP A 143 1.33 -6.29 4.80
CA ASP A 143 0.44 -7.20 5.53
C ASP A 143 -0.59 -7.89 4.62
N THR A 144 -1.15 -8.99 5.15
CA THR A 144 -2.03 -9.92 4.44
C THR A 144 -3.24 -9.25 3.80
N LEU A 145 -3.91 -8.32 4.49
CA LEU A 145 -5.16 -7.73 4.01
C LEU A 145 -4.94 -6.50 3.14
N ASN A 146 -3.74 -5.91 3.16
CA ASN A 146 -3.37 -4.81 2.29
C ASN A 146 -2.86 -5.23 0.91
N LEU A 147 -2.66 -6.53 0.66
CA LEU A 147 -2.19 -7.05 -0.63
C LEU A 147 -2.94 -6.47 -1.85
N PRO A 148 -4.28 -6.49 -1.95
CA PRO A 148 -4.97 -5.95 -3.13
C PRO A 148 -4.80 -4.42 -3.26
N ARG A 149 -4.70 -3.70 -2.13
CA ARG A 149 -4.47 -2.25 -2.12
C ARG A 149 -3.06 -1.92 -2.63
N VAL A 150 -2.06 -2.68 -2.20
CA VAL A 150 -0.68 -2.52 -2.64
C VAL A 150 -0.51 -2.92 -4.11
N ALA A 151 -1.13 -4.02 -4.54
CA ALA A 151 -1.13 -4.44 -5.94
C ALA A 151 -1.71 -3.34 -6.86
N ASN A 152 -2.85 -2.75 -6.48
CA ASN A 152 -3.43 -1.63 -7.22
C ASN A 152 -2.51 -0.40 -7.26
N GLY A 153 -1.80 -0.12 -6.16
CA GLY A 153 -0.79 0.95 -6.10
C GLY A 153 0.39 0.68 -7.05
N VAL A 154 0.88 -0.55 -7.11
CA VAL A 154 1.95 -0.97 -8.04
C VAL A 154 1.48 -0.84 -9.49
N MET A 155 0.26 -1.31 -9.83
CA MET A 155 -0.30 -1.16 -11.17
C MET A 155 -0.43 0.31 -11.58
N SER A 156 -0.95 1.16 -10.68
CA SER A 156 -1.05 2.60 -10.92
C SER A 156 0.31 3.23 -11.18
N TRP A 157 1.34 2.85 -10.41
CA TRP A 157 2.71 3.31 -10.62
C TRP A 157 3.29 2.83 -11.95
N MET A 158 3.05 1.57 -12.33
CA MET A 158 3.51 0.98 -13.59
C MET A 158 2.91 1.70 -14.79
N ILE A 159 1.58 1.86 -14.83
CA ILE A 159 0.89 2.52 -15.95
C ILE A 159 1.31 3.99 -16.04
N GLY A 160 1.45 4.67 -14.90
CA GLY A 160 1.94 6.06 -14.87
C GLY A 160 3.38 6.20 -15.38
N ARG A 161 4.23 5.19 -15.19
CA ARG A 161 5.63 5.20 -15.63
C ARG A 161 5.84 4.65 -17.05
N TYR A 162 4.99 3.72 -17.48
CA TYR A 162 5.05 3.05 -18.77
C TYR A 162 3.66 3.12 -19.45
N PRO A 163 3.31 4.25 -20.08
CA PRO A 163 1.96 4.47 -20.60
C PRO A 163 1.52 3.54 -21.74
N GLY A 164 2.46 2.80 -22.35
CA GLY A 164 2.15 1.81 -23.39
C GLY A 164 1.52 0.52 -22.85
N ILE A 165 1.63 0.25 -21.54
CA ILE A 165 1.04 -0.93 -20.90
C ILE A 165 -0.47 -0.98 -21.16
N GLY A 166 -0.94 -2.05 -21.80
CA GLY A 166 -2.35 -2.26 -22.12
C GLY A 166 -2.85 -1.47 -23.35
N ILE A 167 -1.96 -0.80 -24.08
CA ILE A 167 -2.29 -0.06 -25.32
C ILE A 167 -1.50 -0.60 -26.51
N SER A 168 -0.20 -0.77 -26.34
CA SER A 168 0.72 -1.23 -27.38
C SER A 168 1.54 -2.40 -26.86
N ASP A 169 1.64 -3.46 -27.67
CA ASP A 169 2.49 -4.62 -27.40
C ASP A 169 3.99 -4.26 -27.48
#